data_AF-A0A3B9R816-F1
#
_entry.id   AF-A0A3B9R816-F1
#
_cell.length_a   1.000
_cell.length_b   1.000
_cell.length_c   1.000
_cell.angle_alpha   90.00
_cell.angle_beta   90.00
_cell.angle_gamma   90.00
#
_symmetry.space_group_name_H-M   'P 1'
#
loop_
_entity.id
_entity.type
_entity.pdbx_description
1 polymer ?
#
loop_
_entity_poly.entity_id
_entity_poly.type
_entity_poly.pdbx_seq_one_letter_code
_entity_poly.pdbx_strand_id
1 'polypeptide(L)'
;MLLNKAKFFKRNPSGFTLVELIIVIAIIGILGAVGIPAYNGYIADARDKAAQSTLQSIVLMQKNYYQDNFCYVTTGAGTDVGPEINKHLFGSSDDEKMTTPIDTTASNFFYFEITGETSSACDGSGTPKTAKNFTVKAIKRADTSQWFTINHKLARLDQDGKTW
;
A
#
# COMPACT_ATOMS: atom_id res chain seq x y z
N MET A 1 79.06 -21.81 -23.19
CA MET A 1 78.48 -20.46 -23.29
C MET A 1 77.03 -20.60 -23.71
N LEU A 2 76.09 -20.65 -22.77
CA LEU A 2 74.65 -20.72 -23.05
C LEU A 2 74.01 -19.43 -22.52
N LEU A 3 73.57 -18.56 -23.43
CA LEU A 3 72.81 -17.36 -23.11
C LEU A 3 71.32 -17.73 -23.04
N ASN A 4 70.78 -17.74 -21.82
CA ASN A 4 69.36 -17.89 -21.56
C ASN A 4 68.64 -16.58 -21.92
N LYS A 5 67.87 -16.58 -23.01
CA LYS A 5 67.02 -15.43 -23.37
C LYS A 5 65.76 -15.45 -22.51
N ALA A 6 65.75 -14.67 -21.43
CA ALA A 6 64.54 -14.39 -20.67
C ALA A 6 63.54 -13.62 -21.57
N LYS A 7 62.47 -14.29 -21.98
CA LYS A 7 61.31 -13.68 -22.65
C LYS A 7 60.60 -12.78 -21.64
N PHE A 8 60.81 -11.47 -21.74
CA PHE A 8 60.05 -10.48 -20.96
C PHE A 8 58.59 -10.51 -21.43
N PHE A 9 57.68 -11.01 -20.58
CA PHE A 9 56.25 -10.93 -20.83
C PHE A 9 55.83 -9.45 -20.80
N LYS A 10 55.51 -8.90 -21.97
CA LYS A 10 54.96 -7.55 -22.11
C LYS A 10 53.54 -7.57 -21.52
N ARG A 11 53.39 -7.13 -20.27
CA ARG A 11 52.07 -6.85 -19.68
C ARG A 11 51.44 -5.73 -20.50
N ASN A 12 50.37 -6.03 -21.24
CA ASN A 12 49.50 -4.97 -21.75
C ASN A 12 48.95 -4.23 -20.52
N PRO A 13 49.06 -2.89 -20.45
CA PRO A 13 48.41 -2.13 -19.39
C PRO A 13 46.89 -2.18 -19.63
N SER A 14 46.23 -3.23 -19.15
CA SER A 14 44.78 -3.31 -19.03
C SER A 14 44.37 -2.61 -17.73
N GLY A 15 44.32 -1.28 -17.76
CA GLY A 15 43.87 -0.45 -16.66
C GLY A 15 42.81 0.52 -17.15
N PHE A 16 41.79 0.76 -16.32
CA PHE A 16 40.76 1.77 -16.56
C PHE A 16 41.41 3.16 -16.51
N THR A 17 41.09 4.06 -17.44
CA THR A 17 41.61 5.43 -17.38
C THR A 17 40.83 6.26 -16.36
N LEU A 18 41.50 7.23 -15.75
CA LEU A 18 40.87 8.16 -14.80
C LEU A 18 39.76 8.97 -15.50
N VAL A 19 39.96 9.31 -16.77
CA VAL A 19 38.97 10.03 -17.60
C VAL A 19 37.73 9.16 -17.86
N GLU A 20 37.90 7.86 -18.18
CA GLU A 20 36.75 6.96 -18.33
C GLU A 20 35.92 6.88 -17.06
N LEU A 21 36.57 6.84 -15.89
CA LEU A 21 35.85 6.81 -14.61
C LEU A 21 35.10 8.12 -14.36
N ILE A 22 35.72 9.28 -14.67
CA ILE A 22 35.08 10.60 -14.48
C ILE A 22 33.82 10.75 -15.35
N ILE A 23 33.86 10.28 -16.60
CA ILE A 23 32.70 10.38 -17.50
C ILE A 23 31.56 9.48 -16.97
N VAL A 24 31.89 8.27 -16.48
CA VAL A 24 30.90 7.34 -15.95
C VAL A 24 30.20 7.93 -14.71
N ILE A 25 30.95 8.49 -13.75
CA ILE A 25 30.32 9.12 -12.57
C ILE A 25 29.51 10.36 -12.94
N ALA A 26 29.93 11.12 -13.97
CA ALA A 26 29.18 12.27 -14.44
C ALA A 26 27.82 11.86 -15.04
N ILE A 27 27.79 10.80 -15.85
CA ILE A 27 26.53 10.27 -16.41
C ILE A 27 25.64 9.70 -15.31
N ILE A 28 26.19 8.89 -14.39
CA ILE A 28 25.42 8.35 -13.25
C ILE A 28 24.87 9.48 -12.37
N GLY A 29 25.62 10.57 -12.18
CA GLY A 29 25.16 11.75 -11.46
C GLY A 29 23.94 12.41 -12.08
N ILE A 30 23.93 12.59 -13.41
CA ILE A 30 22.79 13.15 -14.14
C ILE A 30 21.58 12.22 -14.07
N LEU A 31 21.79 10.91 -14.29
CA LEU A 31 20.72 9.92 -14.22
C LEU A 31 20.12 9.81 -12.82
N GLY A 32 20.96 9.86 -11.78
CA GLY A 32 20.50 9.83 -10.39
C GLY A 32 19.68 11.06 -10.01
N ALA A 33 20.10 12.24 -10.46
CA ALA A 33 19.41 13.50 -10.17
C ALA A 33 17.97 13.53 -10.71
N VAL A 34 17.73 12.99 -11.90
CA VAL A 34 16.37 12.93 -12.51
C VAL A 34 15.63 11.65 -12.11
N GLY A 35 16.35 10.53 -11.99
CA GLY A 35 15.76 9.21 -11.77
C GLY A 35 15.17 9.01 -10.38
N ILE A 36 15.84 9.50 -9.32
CA ILE A 36 15.39 9.32 -7.94
C ILE A 36 14.02 9.99 -7.67
N PRO A 37 13.80 11.30 -7.97
CA PRO A 37 12.50 11.92 -7.71
C PRO A 37 11.37 11.31 -8.54
N ALA A 38 11.65 10.95 -9.80
CA ALA A 38 10.67 10.28 -10.67
C ALA A 38 10.27 8.90 -10.10
N TYR A 39 11.25 8.11 -9.65
CA TYR A 39 10.99 6.80 -9.05
C TYR A 39 10.17 6.91 -7.76
N ASN A 40 10.47 7.89 -6.89
CA ASN A 40 9.70 8.12 -5.67
C ASN A 40 8.23 8.45 -5.96
N GLY A 41 7.95 9.26 -7.00
CA GLY A 41 6.59 9.55 -7.46
C GLY A 41 5.85 8.29 -7.94
N TYR A 42 6.53 7.44 -8.70
CA TYR A 42 5.97 6.16 -9.17
C TYR A 42 5.61 5.21 -8.01
N ILE A 43 6.48 5.09 -7.01
CA ILE A 43 6.20 4.27 -5.82
C ILE A 43 5.01 4.81 -5.02
N ALA A 44 4.85 6.14 -4.93
CA ALA A 44 3.70 6.74 -4.27
C ALA A 44 2.39 6.39 -5.01
N ASP A 45 2.34 6.57 -6.33
CA ASP A 45 1.17 6.22 -7.15
C ASP A 45 0.83 4.72 -7.08
N ALA A 46 1.86 3.85 -7.07
CA ALA A 46 1.66 2.42 -6.90
C ALA A 46 1.03 2.06 -5.54
N ARG A 47 1.41 2.76 -4.46
CA ARG A 47 0.82 2.58 -3.13
C ARG A 47 -0.63 3.05 -3.07
N ASP A 48 -0.92 4.19 -3.71
CA ASP A 48 -2.28 4.73 -3.77
C ASP A 48 -3.20 3.77 -4.52
N LYS A 49 -2.77 3.25 -5.68
CA LYS A 49 -3.49 2.22 -6.45
C LYS A 49 -3.69 0.93 -5.66
N ALA A 50 -2.69 0.49 -4.89
CA ALA A 50 -2.82 -0.67 -4.02
C ALA A 50 -3.90 -0.45 -2.94
N ALA A 51 -3.92 0.72 -2.30
CA ALA A 51 -4.95 1.07 -1.31
C ALA A 51 -6.35 1.11 -1.95
N GLN A 52 -6.48 1.70 -3.14
CA GLN A 52 -7.72 1.73 -3.91
C GLN A 52 -8.21 0.31 -4.27
N SER A 53 -7.30 -0.59 -4.66
CA SER A 53 -7.63 -2.00 -4.89
C SER A 53 -8.12 -2.69 -3.62
N THR A 54 -7.49 -2.43 -2.47
CA THR A 54 -7.93 -2.95 -1.18
C THR A 54 -9.33 -2.46 -0.82
N LEU A 55 -9.65 -1.18 -1.08
CA LEU A 55 -11.00 -0.65 -0.88
C LEU A 55 -12.04 -1.43 -1.69
N GLN A 56 -11.73 -1.76 -2.95
CA GLN A 56 -12.64 -2.55 -3.79
C GLN A 56 -12.87 -3.96 -3.22
N SER A 57 -11.83 -4.61 -2.70
CA SER A 57 -11.96 -5.91 -2.02
C SER A 57 -12.83 -5.84 -0.77
N ILE A 58 -12.67 -4.78 0.05
CA ILE A 58 -13.52 -4.58 1.24
C ILE A 58 -14.98 -4.36 0.82
N VAL A 59 -15.22 -3.54 -0.20
CA VAL A 59 -16.57 -3.28 -0.73
C VAL A 59 -17.24 -4.56 -1.24
N LEU A 60 -16.49 -5.44 -1.91
CA LEU A 60 -17.00 -6.74 -2.35
C LEU A 60 -17.42 -7.58 -1.15
N MET A 61 -16.57 -7.66 -0.12
CA MET A 61 -16.90 -8.44 1.07
C MET A 61 -18.06 -7.86 1.88
N GLN A 62 -18.21 -6.53 1.91
CA GLN A 62 -19.39 -5.88 2.49
C GLN A 62 -20.69 -6.33 1.81
N LYS A 63 -20.67 -6.44 0.48
CA LYS A 63 -21.85 -6.93 -0.27
C LYS A 63 -22.15 -8.38 0.03
N ASN A 64 -21.12 -9.23 0.11
CA ASN A 64 -21.30 -10.63 0.49
C ASN A 64 -21.86 -10.75 1.91
N TYR A 65 -21.31 -10.00 2.87
CA TYR A 65 -21.80 -9.97 4.25
C TYR A 65 -23.27 -9.54 4.33
N TYR A 66 -23.68 -8.56 3.52
CA TYR A 66 -25.07 -8.12 3.45
C TYR A 66 -26.03 -9.19 2.93
N GLN A 67 -25.59 -10.06 2.01
CA GLN A 67 -26.42 -11.15 1.48
C GLN A 67 -26.84 -12.14 2.58
N ASP A 68 -25.98 -12.35 3.56
CA ASP A 68 -26.23 -13.28 4.66
C ASP A 68 -26.88 -12.61 5.89
N ASN A 69 -26.51 -11.35 6.17
CA ASN A 69 -26.85 -10.68 7.43
C ASN A 69 -27.83 -9.50 7.29
N PHE A 70 -28.19 -9.10 6.06
CA PHE A 70 -29.07 -7.96 5.76
C PHE A 70 -28.62 -6.60 6.34
N CYS A 71 -27.37 -6.51 6.79
CA CYS A 71 -26.73 -5.32 7.34
C CYS A 71 -25.26 -5.29 6.90
N TYR A 72 -24.58 -4.16 7.07
CA TYR A 72 -23.15 -4.01 6.77
C TYR A 72 -22.29 -4.01 8.02
N VAL A 73 -21.04 -4.45 7.90
CA VAL A 73 -20.05 -4.37 8.98
C VAL A 73 -19.54 -2.94 9.10
N THR A 74 -19.38 -2.46 10.33
CA THR A 74 -18.62 -1.25 10.64
C THR A 74 -17.61 -1.55 11.74
N THR A 75 -16.46 -0.89 11.67
CA THR A 75 -15.38 -1.08 12.62
C THR A 75 -15.11 0.17 13.47
N GLY A 76 -15.84 1.26 13.21
CA GLY A 76 -15.59 2.57 13.80
C GLY A 76 -14.51 3.33 13.02
N ALA A 77 -13.91 4.34 13.66
CA ALA A 77 -12.85 5.14 13.07
C ALA A 77 -11.55 4.97 13.87
N GLY A 78 -10.41 4.96 13.18
CA GLY A 78 -9.09 4.89 13.82
C GLY A 78 -8.09 3.92 13.18
N THR A 79 -6.85 3.93 13.66
CA THR A 79 -5.73 3.19 13.08
C THR A 79 -5.66 1.71 13.45
N ASP A 80 -6.34 1.30 14.52
CA ASP A 80 -6.31 -0.07 15.06
C ASP A 80 -7.54 -0.91 14.68
N VAL A 81 -8.40 -0.40 13.79
CA VAL A 81 -9.64 -1.09 13.40
C VAL A 81 -9.49 -2.04 12.20
N GLY A 82 -8.31 -2.05 11.55
CA GLY A 82 -8.01 -2.94 10.43
C GLY A 82 -8.16 -4.44 10.73
N PRO A 83 -7.70 -4.96 11.89
CA PRO A 83 -7.87 -6.37 12.24
C PRO A 83 -9.33 -6.80 12.31
N GLU A 84 -10.23 -5.93 12.76
CA GLU A 84 -11.68 -6.18 12.76
C GLU A 84 -12.21 -6.35 11.33
N ILE A 85 -11.68 -5.61 10.36
CA ILE A 85 -12.04 -5.78 8.95
C ILE A 85 -11.69 -7.20 8.49
N ASN A 86 -10.45 -7.64 8.75
CA ASN A 86 -10.02 -8.98 8.35
C ASN A 86 -10.81 -10.09 9.05
N LYS A 87 -11.10 -9.92 10.35
CA LYS A 87 -11.92 -10.86 11.12
C LYS A 87 -13.32 -11.01 10.54
N HIS A 88 -14.03 -9.90 10.35
CA HIS A 88 -15.46 -9.93 10.07
C HIS A 88 -15.82 -10.01 8.59
N LEU A 89 -14.93 -9.59 7.70
CA LEU A 89 -15.16 -9.62 6.25
C LEU A 89 -14.32 -10.66 5.52
N PHE A 90 -13.20 -11.12 6.10
CA PHE A 90 -12.27 -12.03 5.43
C PHE A 90 -12.02 -13.34 6.18
N GLY A 91 -12.69 -13.57 7.32
CA GLY A 91 -12.72 -14.87 8.00
C GLY A 91 -11.45 -15.21 8.77
N SER A 92 -10.74 -14.22 9.34
CA SER A 92 -9.64 -14.48 10.27
C SER A 92 -10.00 -15.38 11.44
N SER A 93 -9.07 -16.23 11.86
CA SER A 93 -9.19 -17.02 13.08
C SER A 93 -8.61 -16.39 14.36
N ASP A 94 -7.88 -15.27 14.32
CA ASP A 94 -7.16 -14.75 15.52
C ASP A 94 -7.28 -13.23 15.76
N ASP A 95 -7.36 -12.85 17.05
CA ASP A 95 -7.54 -11.48 17.59
C ASP A 95 -6.25 -10.62 17.60
N GLU A 96 -5.08 -11.21 17.37
CA GLU A 96 -3.81 -10.47 17.33
C GLU A 96 -3.51 -9.94 15.93
N LYS A 97 -3.92 -8.68 15.70
CA LYS A 97 -3.59 -7.83 14.53
C LYS A 97 -3.38 -8.61 13.24
N MET A 98 -4.40 -9.35 12.84
CA MET A 98 -4.34 -10.19 11.67
C MET A 98 -3.98 -9.36 10.43
N THR A 99 -2.86 -9.72 9.79
CA THR A 99 -2.23 -8.96 8.70
C THR A 99 -2.62 -9.45 7.31
N THR A 100 -3.60 -10.35 7.23
CA THR A 100 -4.03 -10.98 5.98
C THR A 100 -5.55 -10.95 5.85
N PRO A 101 -6.10 -10.84 4.64
CA PRO A 101 -5.40 -10.46 3.41
C PRO A 101 -4.95 -8.98 3.42
N ILE A 102 -5.50 -8.14 4.30
CA ILE A 102 -5.07 -6.74 4.41
C ILE A 102 -3.96 -6.63 5.44
N ASP A 103 -2.80 -6.09 5.05
CA ASP A 103 -1.74 -5.72 6.00
C ASP A 103 -2.21 -4.54 6.86
N THR A 104 -2.49 -4.80 8.14
CA THR A 104 -2.95 -3.80 9.11
C THR A 104 -1.81 -3.23 9.95
N THR A 105 -0.57 -3.65 9.71
CA THR A 105 0.59 -3.18 10.47
C THR A 105 1.06 -1.80 10.00
N ALA A 106 2.08 -1.26 10.67
CA ALA A 106 2.69 0.01 10.30
C ALA A 106 3.49 -0.05 8.98
N SER A 107 3.76 -1.23 8.40
CA SER A 107 4.40 -1.32 7.08
C SER A 107 3.47 -0.89 5.95
N ASN A 108 2.16 -1.03 6.13
CA ASN A 108 1.20 -0.51 5.18
C ASN A 108 1.12 1.01 5.30
N PHE A 109 1.32 1.71 4.19
CA PHE A 109 1.22 3.17 4.11
C PHE A 109 -0.19 3.70 4.37
N PHE A 110 -1.18 2.82 4.25
CA PHE A 110 -2.58 3.11 4.53
C PHE A 110 -3.08 2.26 5.69
N TYR A 111 -4.04 2.82 6.44
CA TYR A 111 -4.93 2.05 7.29
C TYR A 111 -6.36 2.19 6.77
N PHE A 112 -7.19 1.21 7.11
CA PHE A 112 -8.54 1.09 6.58
C PHE A 112 -9.55 1.12 7.72
N GLU A 113 -10.64 1.82 7.49
CA GLU A 113 -11.76 1.91 8.43
C GLU A 113 -13.08 1.79 7.69
N ILE A 114 -14.10 1.31 8.40
CA ILE A 114 -15.46 1.23 7.87
C ILE A 114 -16.39 1.93 8.85
N THR A 115 -17.02 3.00 8.36
CA THR A 115 -17.98 3.80 9.10
C THR A 115 -19.37 3.68 8.48
N GLY A 116 -20.41 3.89 9.27
CA GLY A 116 -21.80 3.80 8.81
C GLY A 116 -22.78 4.23 9.89
N GLU A 117 -24.02 4.45 9.47
CA GLU A 117 -25.15 4.75 10.34
C GLU A 117 -25.66 3.47 11.01
N THR A 118 -25.30 3.30 12.28
CA THR A 118 -25.81 2.22 13.13
C THR A 118 -27.29 2.41 13.39
N SER A 119 -28.07 1.33 13.44
CA SER A 119 -29.49 1.39 13.79
C SER A 119 -29.87 0.15 14.59
N SER A 120 -30.90 0.22 15.42
CA SER A 120 -31.37 -0.91 16.23
C SER A 120 -31.83 -2.14 15.44
N ALA A 121 -32.19 -1.98 14.16
CA ALA A 121 -32.47 -3.10 13.25
C ALA A 121 -31.21 -3.84 12.77
N CYS A 122 -30.06 -3.18 12.91
CA CYS A 122 -28.72 -3.66 12.59
C CYS A 122 -27.82 -3.42 13.80
N ASP A 123 -28.33 -3.59 15.02
CA ASP A 123 -27.48 -3.67 16.20
C ASP A 123 -27.56 -5.12 16.67
N GLY A 124 -26.58 -5.91 16.22
CA GLY A 124 -26.11 -6.99 17.06
C GLY A 124 -25.18 -6.32 18.05
N SER A 125 -25.46 -6.37 19.34
CA SER A 125 -24.68 -5.72 20.40
C SER A 125 -23.25 -6.30 20.58
N GLY A 126 -22.75 -7.05 19.60
CA GLY A 126 -21.38 -7.56 19.53
C GLY A 126 -20.53 -6.82 18.50
N THR A 127 -19.20 -6.90 18.64
CA THR A 127 -18.28 -6.50 17.58
C THR A 127 -18.31 -7.58 16.47
N PRO A 128 -18.50 -7.19 15.19
CA PRO A 128 -18.49 -5.84 14.66
C PRO A 128 -19.84 -5.14 14.80
N LYS A 129 -19.82 -3.82 15.01
CA LYS A 129 -21.05 -3.02 14.95
C LYS A 129 -21.64 -3.11 13.54
N THR A 130 -22.93 -3.38 13.43
CA THR A 130 -23.61 -3.43 12.14
C THR A 130 -24.31 -2.10 11.79
N ALA A 131 -24.51 -1.84 10.50
CA ALA A 131 -25.06 -0.56 10.01
C ALA A 131 -25.93 -0.72 8.76
N LYS A 132 -26.81 0.27 8.53
CA LYS A 132 -27.69 0.34 7.35
C LYS A 132 -26.93 0.70 6.07
N ASN A 133 -25.83 1.41 6.23
CA ASN A 133 -24.96 1.86 5.15
C ASN A 133 -23.51 1.70 5.58
N PHE A 134 -22.60 1.85 4.62
CA PHE A 134 -21.17 1.85 4.90
C PHE A 134 -20.45 2.88 4.03
N THR A 135 -19.32 3.34 4.55
CA THR A 135 -18.26 4.02 3.82
C THR A 135 -16.94 3.39 4.24
N VAL A 136 -16.26 2.78 3.28
CA VAL A 136 -14.90 2.29 3.48
C VAL A 136 -13.95 3.42 3.18
N LYS A 137 -12.97 3.65 4.05
CA LYS A 137 -11.97 4.71 3.90
C LYS A 137 -10.57 4.14 4.04
N ALA A 138 -9.69 4.51 3.12
CA ALA A 138 -8.26 4.27 3.19
C ALA A 138 -7.59 5.60 3.51
N ILE A 139 -6.88 5.66 4.62
CA ILE A 139 -6.24 6.88 5.12
C ILE A 139 -4.74 6.67 5.16
N LYS A 140 -3.99 7.63 4.62
CA LYS A 140 -2.55 7.56 4.61
C LYS A 140 -2.02 7.77 6.03
N ARG A 141 -1.17 6.86 6.52
CA ARG A 141 -0.63 6.91 7.88
C ARG A 141 0.25 8.13 8.13
N ALA A 142 1.02 8.54 7.11
CA ALA A 142 1.94 9.66 7.22
C ALA A 142 1.25 11.04 7.12
N ASP A 143 0.05 11.10 6.54
CA ASP A 143 -0.75 12.32 6.39
C ASP A 143 -2.24 11.95 6.32
N THR A 144 -2.95 12.14 7.44
CA THR A 144 -4.36 11.76 7.57
C THR A 144 -5.31 12.64 6.74
N SER A 145 -4.80 13.74 6.17
CA SER A 145 -5.53 14.60 5.23
C SER A 145 -5.70 13.95 3.86
N GLN A 146 -4.83 12.99 3.51
CA GLN A 146 -4.91 12.24 2.26
C GLN A 146 -5.65 10.92 2.46
N TRP A 147 -6.74 10.74 1.73
CA TRP A 147 -7.59 9.56 1.86
C TRP A 147 -8.40 9.28 0.60
N PHE A 148 -8.81 8.02 0.47
CA PHE A 148 -9.73 7.55 -0.56
C PHE A 148 -10.92 6.88 0.11
N THR A 149 -12.11 7.01 -0.48
CA THR A 149 -13.33 6.39 0.02
C THR A 149 -14.10 5.67 -1.07
N ILE A 150 -14.84 4.64 -0.66
CA ILE A 150 -15.92 4.07 -1.44
C ILE A 150 -17.13 3.89 -0.51
N ASN A 151 -18.27 4.48 -0.86
CA ASN A 151 -19.50 4.32 -0.08
C ASN A 151 -20.38 3.17 -0.59
N HIS A 152 -21.45 2.86 0.14
CA HIS A 152 -22.42 1.81 -0.20
C HIS A 152 -23.10 2.00 -1.57
N LYS A 153 -23.13 3.23 -2.11
CA LYS A 153 -23.63 3.55 -3.46
C LYS A 153 -22.53 3.46 -4.53
N LEU A 154 -21.36 2.95 -4.16
CA LEU A 154 -20.18 2.84 -5.02
C LEU A 154 -19.61 4.17 -5.50
N ALA A 155 -19.96 5.28 -4.86
CA ALA A 155 -19.29 6.55 -5.13
C ALA A 155 -17.87 6.50 -4.58
N ARG A 156 -16.90 6.77 -5.46
CA ARG A 156 -15.47 6.83 -5.15
C ARG A 156 -15.08 8.28 -5.00
N LEU A 157 -14.56 8.67 -3.85
CA LEU A 157 -14.15 10.05 -3.59
C LEU A 157 -12.76 10.08 -2.96
N ASP A 158 -11.96 11.08 -3.34
CA ASP A 158 -10.70 11.42 -2.70
C ASP A 158 -10.91 12.52 -1.63
N GLN A 159 -9.81 12.98 -1.02
CA GLN A 159 -9.84 14.04 -0.02
C GLN A 159 -10.44 15.38 -0.48
N ASP A 160 -10.44 15.65 -1.79
CA ASP A 160 -10.98 16.87 -2.38
C ASP A 160 -12.45 16.71 -2.80
N GLY A 161 -13.06 15.55 -2.54
CA GLY A 161 -14.40 15.21 -3.00
C GLY A 161 -14.48 14.94 -4.50
N LYS A 162 -13.34 14.72 -5.17
CA LYS A 162 -13.29 14.35 -6.59
C LYS A 162 -13.38 12.84 -6.74
N THR A 163 -13.93 12.43 -7.86
CA THR A 163 -13.97 11.01 -8.24
C THR A 163 -12.62 10.57 -8.80
N TRP A 164 -12.24 9.34 -8.48
CA TRP A 164 -11.02 8.67 -8.92
C TRP A 164 -11.32 7.29 -9.50
#